data_AF-A0A968A8F9-F1
#
_entry.id   AF-A0A968A8F9-F1
#
_cell.length_a   1.000
_cell.length_b   1.000
_cell.length_c   1.000
_cell.angle_alpha   90.00
_cell.angle_beta   90.00
_cell.angle_gamma   90.00
#
_symmetry.space_group_name_H-M   'P 1'
#
loop_
_entity.id
_entity.type
_entity.pdbx_description
1 polymer ?
#
loop_
_entity_poly.entity_id
_entity_poly.type
_entity_poly.pdbx_seq_one_letter_code
_entity_poly.pdbx_strand_id
1 'polypeptide(L)'
;MREIGELLVDLHGQSEHLSLLRVREHLNLLDRYAGNESQLAEYRTVYRELASVIQELNDLRMAESEAARQIDMLNYQINEIEAARLEIGEDDQLISERNRLANAESLASAAQNALIKLDEGTPETPSVTDLLGQILDEIKELTRLDASQGSLDENFQNAFSS
;
A
#
# COMPACT_ATOMS: atom_id res chain seq x y z
N MET A 1 78.49 16.36 45.02
CA MET A 1 77.73 15.56 44.03
C MET A 1 76.76 14.55 44.66
N ARG A 2 76.38 14.71 45.94
CA ARG A 2 75.47 13.77 46.64
C ARG A 2 74.07 14.37 46.88
N GLU A 3 74.00 15.69 47.01
CA GLU A 3 72.75 16.44 47.25
C GLU A 3 71.80 16.51 46.04
N ILE A 4 72.31 16.51 44.80
CA ILE A 4 71.44 16.49 43.60
C ILE A 4 70.80 15.12 43.41
N GLY A 5 71.48 14.04 43.82
CA GLY A 5 70.93 12.67 43.76
C GLY A 5 69.78 12.46 44.75
N GLU A 6 69.91 12.99 45.97
CA GLU A 6 68.84 12.91 46.99
C GLU A 6 67.61 13.74 46.58
N LEU A 7 67.78 14.94 46.02
CA LEU A 7 66.65 15.73 45.50
C LEU A 7 65.97 15.07 44.28
N LEU A 8 66.74 14.41 43.40
CA LEU A 8 66.20 13.72 42.23
C LEU A 8 65.43 12.44 42.59
N VAL A 9 65.89 11.73 43.63
CA VAL A 9 65.23 10.55 44.22
C VAL A 9 63.96 10.96 44.96
N ASP A 10 63.98 12.07 45.71
CA ASP A 10 62.80 12.56 46.45
C ASP A 10 61.71 13.10 45.49
N LEU A 11 62.11 13.73 44.38
CA LEU A 11 61.21 14.12 43.28
C LEU A 11 60.61 12.90 42.54
N HIS A 12 61.38 11.83 42.31
CA HIS A 12 60.86 10.62 41.66
C HIS A 12 59.95 9.80 42.59
N GLY A 13 60.24 9.74 43.90
CA GLY A 13 59.45 8.98 44.87
C GLY A 13 58.02 9.50 45.09
N GLN A 14 57.83 10.84 45.11
CA GLN A 14 56.49 11.42 45.21
C GLN A 14 55.65 11.22 43.93
N SER A 15 56.29 11.16 42.76
CA SER A 15 55.62 10.87 41.48
C SER A 15 55.27 9.39 41.28
N GLU A 16 56.13 8.47 41.72
CA GLU A 16 55.89 7.02 41.69
C GLU A 16 54.71 6.62 42.57
N HIS A 17 54.51 7.29 43.72
CA HIS A 17 53.43 6.95 44.63
C HIS A 17 52.03 7.17 44.02
N LEU A 18 51.90 8.14 43.11
CA LEU A 18 50.67 8.40 42.34
C LEU A 18 50.49 7.46 41.14
N SER A 19 51.60 6.98 40.56
CA SER A 19 51.61 5.97 39.49
C SER A 19 51.25 4.57 40.02
N LEU A 20 51.75 4.22 41.21
CA LEU A 20 51.46 2.97 41.93
C LEU A 20 49.99 2.82 42.34
N LEU A 21 49.19 3.89 42.34
CA LEU A 21 47.74 3.82 42.56
C LEU A 21 46.94 3.65 41.26
N ARG A 22 47.61 3.73 40.09
CA ARG A 22 47.01 3.55 38.78
C ARG A 22 47.35 2.17 38.23
N VAL A 23 46.39 1.25 38.32
CA VAL A 23 46.52 -0.14 37.83
C VAL A 23 47.00 -0.21 36.36
N ARG A 24 46.65 0.78 35.52
CA ARG A 24 47.13 0.86 34.13
C ARG A 24 48.64 1.09 34.00
N GLU A 25 49.26 1.77 34.96
CA GLU A 25 50.71 2.05 34.97
C GLU A 25 51.51 0.84 35.47
N HIS A 26 50.90 -0.08 36.21
CA HIS A 26 51.57 -1.29 36.71
C HIS A 26 51.99 -2.23 35.59
N LEU A 27 51.14 -2.38 34.55
CA LEU A 27 51.47 -3.15 33.36
C LEU A 27 52.69 -2.58 32.63
N ASN A 28 52.73 -1.25 32.51
CA ASN A 28 53.82 -0.53 31.86
C ASN A 28 55.13 -0.68 32.68
N LEU A 29 55.05 -0.63 34.01
CA LEU A 29 56.17 -0.88 34.91
C LEU A 29 56.69 -2.34 34.77
N LEU A 30 55.78 -3.30 34.66
CA LEU A 30 56.09 -4.72 34.50
C LEU A 30 56.78 -4.99 33.15
N ASP A 31 56.27 -4.40 32.07
CA ASP A 31 56.85 -4.52 30.72
C ASP A 31 58.26 -3.89 30.67
N ARG A 32 58.44 -2.71 31.27
CA ARG A 32 59.76 -2.08 31.38
C ARG A 32 60.75 -2.90 32.22
N TYR A 33 60.29 -3.50 33.32
CA TYR A 33 61.10 -4.41 34.14
C TYR A 33 61.49 -5.68 33.38
N ALA A 34 60.59 -6.23 32.56
CA ALA A 34 60.82 -7.41 31.75
C ALA A 34 61.69 -7.14 30.51
N GLY A 35 61.89 -5.87 30.12
CA GLY A 35 62.69 -5.49 28.94
C GLY A 35 62.08 -5.95 27.61
N ASN A 36 60.75 -6.10 27.55
CA ASN A 36 60.02 -6.70 26.43
C ASN A 36 59.44 -5.66 25.44
N GLU A 37 59.95 -4.43 25.45
CA GLU A 37 59.39 -3.29 24.71
C GLU A 37 59.31 -3.56 23.19
N SER A 38 60.27 -4.28 22.62
CA SER A 38 60.28 -4.66 21.21
C SER A 38 59.15 -5.64 20.88
N GLN A 39 58.98 -6.69 21.69
CA GLN A 39 57.91 -7.68 21.51
C GLN A 39 56.52 -7.05 21.71
N LEU A 40 56.40 -6.11 22.66
CA LEU A 40 55.18 -5.36 22.90
C LEU A 40 54.82 -4.45 21.71
N ALA A 41 55.81 -3.82 21.09
CA ALA A 41 55.61 -2.99 19.90
C ALA A 41 55.16 -3.82 18.69
N GLU A 42 55.77 -4.99 18.48
CA GLU A 42 55.38 -5.94 17.43
C GLU A 42 53.95 -6.45 17.66
N TYR A 43 53.65 -6.90 18.88
CA TYR A 43 52.31 -7.32 19.28
C TYR A 43 51.26 -6.24 19.02
N ARG A 44 51.53 -4.99 19.43
CA ARG A 44 50.60 -3.87 19.23
C ARG A 44 50.35 -3.58 17.75
N THR A 45 51.35 -3.78 16.90
CA THR A 45 51.22 -3.57 15.45
C THR A 45 50.28 -4.62 14.86
N VAL A 46 50.57 -5.91 15.11
CA VAL A 46 49.71 -7.02 14.66
C VAL A 46 48.30 -6.91 15.25
N TYR A 47 48.17 -6.50 16.50
CA TYR A 47 46.87 -6.31 17.13
C TYR A 47 46.04 -5.20 16.48
N ARG A 48 46.67 -4.08 16.09
CA ARG A 48 45.96 -3.00 15.37
C ARG A 48 45.50 -3.45 14.00
N GLU A 49 46.32 -4.20 13.28
CA GLU A 49 45.94 -4.79 11.99
C GLU A 49 44.76 -5.76 12.16
N LEU A 50 44.83 -6.65 13.14
CA LEU A 50 43.75 -7.56 13.48
C LEU A 50 42.45 -6.80 13.82
N ALA A 51 42.53 -5.77 14.65
CA ALA A 51 41.37 -4.95 15.01
C ALA A 51 40.76 -4.25 13.79
N SER A 52 41.59 -3.75 12.87
CA SER A 52 41.13 -3.14 11.62
C SER A 52 40.40 -4.15 10.74
N VAL A 53 40.98 -5.34 10.55
CA VAL A 53 40.37 -6.40 9.72
C VAL A 53 39.07 -6.91 10.34
N ILE A 54 39.00 -7.03 11.67
CA ILE A 54 37.75 -7.40 12.37
C ILE A 54 36.67 -6.34 12.15
N GLN A 55 37.03 -5.07 12.21
CA GLN A 55 36.08 -3.98 11.97
C GLN A 55 35.55 -4.03 10.53
N GLU A 56 36.43 -4.14 9.55
CA GLU A 56 36.07 -4.23 8.13
C GLU A 56 35.17 -5.46 7.86
N LEU A 57 35.48 -6.60 8.46
CA LEU A 57 34.65 -7.81 8.35
C LEU A 57 33.24 -7.60 8.91
N ASN A 58 33.12 -6.91 10.05
CA ASN A 58 31.81 -6.63 10.63
C ASN A 58 31.00 -5.68 9.74
N ASP A 59 31.63 -4.64 9.20
CA ASP A 59 30.99 -3.69 8.31
C ASP A 59 30.51 -4.36 7.02
N LEU A 60 31.33 -5.24 6.42
CA LEU A 60 30.96 -6.03 5.26
C LEU A 60 29.78 -6.98 5.54
N ARG A 61 29.78 -7.66 6.69
CA ARG A 61 28.66 -8.53 7.09
C ARG A 61 27.36 -7.76 7.29
N MET A 62 27.43 -6.56 7.86
CA MET A 62 26.26 -5.70 8.00
C MET A 62 25.73 -5.27 6.63
N ALA A 63 26.62 -4.86 5.72
CA ALA A 63 26.25 -4.48 4.36
C ALA A 63 25.64 -5.66 3.57
N GLU A 64 26.20 -6.86 3.70
CA GLU A 64 25.66 -8.09 3.09
C GLU A 64 24.24 -8.39 3.60
N SER A 65 24.03 -8.32 4.92
CA SER A 65 22.70 -8.56 5.50
C SER A 65 21.67 -7.54 5.02
N GLU A 66 22.06 -6.28 4.83
CA GLU A 66 21.16 -5.23 4.35
C GLU A 66 20.84 -5.41 2.87
N ALA A 67 21.86 -5.74 2.06
CA ALA A 67 21.66 -6.05 0.65
C ALA A 67 20.74 -7.26 0.44
N ALA A 68 20.89 -8.32 1.25
CA ALA A 68 20.00 -9.48 1.20
C ALA A 68 18.54 -9.11 1.50
N ARG A 69 18.30 -8.31 2.55
CA ARG A 69 16.94 -7.80 2.87
C ARG A 69 16.35 -6.97 1.72
N GLN A 70 17.17 -6.13 1.09
CA GLN A 70 16.72 -5.29 0.00
C GLN A 70 16.39 -6.11 -1.25
N ILE A 71 17.18 -7.15 -1.56
CA ILE A 71 16.89 -8.10 -2.64
C ILE A 71 15.55 -8.80 -2.38
N ASP A 72 15.32 -9.31 -1.17
CA ASP A 72 14.06 -9.99 -0.83
C ASP A 72 12.85 -9.06 -0.98
N MET A 73 12.96 -7.82 -0.51
CA MET A 73 11.91 -6.81 -0.67
C MET A 73 11.63 -6.49 -2.14
N LEU A 74 12.67 -6.28 -2.95
CA LEU A 74 12.50 -5.97 -4.38
C LEU A 74 11.89 -7.16 -5.12
N ASN A 75 12.32 -8.38 -4.82
CA ASN A 75 11.75 -9.60 -5.40
C ASN A 75 10.27 -9.74 -5.04
N TYR A 76 9.89 -9.46 -3.79
CA TYR A 76 8.49 -9.46 -3.37
C TYR A 76 7.66 -8.45 -4.18
N GLN A 77 8.15 -7.21 -4.31
CA GLN A 77 7.45 -6.16 -5.08
C GLN A 77 7.30 -6.50 -6.56
N ILE A 78 8.34 -7.06 -7.18
CA ILE A 78 8.30 -7.52 -8.57
C ILE A 78 7.24 -8.61 -8.72
N ASN A 79 7.27 -9.62 -7.86
CA ASN A 79 6.30 -10.72 -7.91
C ASN A 79 4.85 -10.23 -7.72
N GLU A 80 4.63 -9.23 -6.86
CA GLU A 80 3.31 -8.64 -6.65
C GLU A 80 2.80 -7.95 -7.92
N ILE A 81 3.64 -7.15 -8.57
CA ILE A 81 3.32 -6.46 -9.83
C ILE A 81 3.06 -7.47 -10.96
N GLU A 82 3.92 -8.49 -11.10
CA GLU A 82 3.76 -9.53 -12.12
C GLU A 82 2.50 -10.38 -11.89
N ALA A 83 2.18 -10.69 -10.63
CA ALA A 83 0.98 -11.44 -10.27
C ALA A 83 -0.31 -10.66 -10.56
N ALA A 84 -0.27 -9.33 -10.44
CA ALA A 84 -1.40 -8.46 -10.75
C ALA A 84 -1.74 -8.43 -12.25
N ARG A 85 -0.81 -8.83 -13.14
CA ARG A 85 -1.00 -8.91 -14.60
C ARG A 85 -1.66 -7.66 -15.20
N LEU A 86 -1.28 -6.49 -14.70
CA LEU A 86 -1.86 -5.21 -15.07
C LEU A 86 -1.68 -4.95 -16.56
N GLU A 87 -2.77 -4.57 -17.24
CA GLU A 87 -2.72 -4.17 -18.64
C GLU A 87 -2.84 -2.65 -18.80
N ILE A 88 -2.08 -2.08 -19.76
CA ILE A 88 -2.15 -0.64 -20.04
C ILE A 88 -3.55 -0.31 -20.59
N GLY A 89 -4.26 0.58 -19.90
CA GLY A 89 -5.62 0.99 -20.28
C GLY A 89 -6.73 0.06 -19.79
N GLU A 90 -6.41 -0.93 -18.94
CA GLU A 90 -7.39 -1.82 -18.32
C GLU A 90 -8.44 -1.05 -17.50
N ASP A 91 -8.01 -0.03 -16.74
CA ASP A 91 -8.90 0.79 -15.90
C ASP A 91 -10.04 1.41 -16.71
N ASP A 92 -9.74 1.99 -17.88
CA ASP A 92 -10.75 2.63 -18.74
C ASP A 92 -11.74 1.59 -19.29
N GLN A 93 -11.25 0.39 -19.63
CA GLN A 93 -12.10 -0.72 -20.08
C GLN A 93 -13.01 -1.21 -18.96
N LEU A 94 -12.47 -1.40 -17.76
CA LEU A 94 -13.22 -1.83 -16.58
C LEU A 94 -14.28 -0.80 -16.18
N ILE A 95 -13.97 0.49 -16.23
CA ILE A 95 -14.93 1.57 -15.97
C ILE A 95 -16.05 1.56 -17.01
N SER A 96 -15.72 1.43 -18.29
CA SER A 96 -16.71 1.35 -19.37
C SER A 96 -17.63 0.15 -19.19
N GLU A 97 -17.08 -1.02 -18.89
CA GLU A 97 -17.86 -2.24 -18.67
C GLU A 97 -18.75 -2.15 -17.43
N ARG A 98 -18.22 -1.61 -16.33
CA ARG A 98 -19.01 -1.33 -15.12
C ARG A 98 -20.20 -0.43 -15.43
N ASN A 99 -19.99 0.66 -16.18
CA ASN A 99 -21.06 1.58 -16.55
C ASN A 99 -22.12 0.89 -17.42
N ARG A 100 -21.69 0.06 -18.37
CA ARG A 100 -22.59 -0.73 -19.21
C ARG A 100 -23.47 -1.67 -18.38
N LEU A 101 -22.87 -2.39 -17.44
CA LEU A 101 -23.59 -3.32 -16.56
C LEU A 101 -24.55 -2.60 -15.61
N ALA A 102 -24.13 -1.49 -15.00
CA ALA A 102 -24.99 -0.68 -14.13
C ALA A 102 -26.22 -0.13 -14.88
N ASN A 103 -26.02 0.30 -16.12
CA ASN A 103 -27.10 0.78 -16.96
C ASN A 103 -28.00 -0.36 -17.46
N ALA A 104 -27.46 -1.55 -17.73
CA ALA A 104 -28.24 -2.69 -18.22
C ALA A 104 -29.33 -3.13 -17.22
N GLU A 105 -28.99 -3.18 -15.92
CA GLU A 105 -29.96 -3.48 -14.87
C GLU A 105 -31.08 -2.42 -14.80
N SER A 106 -30.70 -1.14 -14.85
CA SER A 106 -31.65 -0.03 -14.85
C SER A 106 -32.55 -0.04 -16.09
N LEU A 107 -31.99 -0.33 -17.27
CA LEU A 107 -32.75 -0.46 -18.51
C LEU A 107 -33.76 -1.62 -18.44
N ALA A 108 -33.32 -2.79 -17.97
CA ALA A 108 -34.17 -3.96 -17.84
C ALA A 108 -35.32 -3.70 -16.86
N SER A 109 -35.03 -3.10 -15.71
CA SER A 109 -36.04 -2.70 -14.74
C SER A 109 -37.02 -1.67 -15.32
N ALA A 110 -36.52 -0.65 -16.02
CA ALA A 110 -37.37 0.35 -16.65
C ALA A 110 -38.28 -0.26 -17.73
N ALA A 111 -37.74 -1.16 -18.57
CA ALA A 111 -38.50 -1.86 -19.59
C ALA A 111 -39.59 -2.76 -18.99
N GLN A 112 -39.26 -3.54 -17.96
CA GLN A 112 -40.23 -4.37 -17.26
C GLN A 112 -41.33 -3.53 -16.62
N ASN A 113 -40.97 -2.43 -15.95
CA ASN A 113 -41.94 -1.52 -15.34
C ASN A 113 -42.84 -0.86 -16.39
N ALA A 114 -42.30 -0.55 -17.58
CA ALA A 114 -43.09 -0.03 -18.68
C ALA A 114 -44.08 -1.07 -19.21
N LEU A 115 -43.65 -2.34 -19.37
CA LEU A 115 -44.51 -3.44 -19.78
C LEU A 115 -45.64 -3.70 -18.78
N ILE A 116 -45.32 -3.74 -17.48
CA ILE A 116 -46.32 -3.91 -16.43
C ILE A 116 -47.37 -2.80 -16.51
N LYS A 117 -46.94 -1.53 -16.63
CA LYS A 117 -47.89 -0.41 -16.74
C LYS A 117 -48.74 -0.46 -18.01
N LEU A 118 -48.15 -0.91 -19.12
CA LEU A 118 -48.82 -0.93 -20.41
C LEU A 118 -49.88 -2.03 -20.47
N ASP A 119 -49.53 -3.26 -20.08
CA ASP A 119 -50.32 -4.45 -20.44
C ASP A 119 -50.88 -5.22 -19.23
N GLU A 120 -50.13 -5.31 -18.12
CA GLU A 120 -50.55 -6.12 -16.96
C GLU A 120 -51.34 -5.32 -15.91
N GLY A 121 -50.99 -4.05 -15.72
CA GLY A 121 -51.45 -3.23 -14.61
C GLY A 121 -50.89 -3.68 -13.26
N THR A 122 -51.42 -3.11 -12.19
CA THR A 122 -51.19 -3.54 -10.82
C THR A 122 -52.53 -3.72 -10.11
N PRO A 123 -52.60 -4.40 -8.95
CA PRO A 123 -53.86 -4.52 -8.21
C PRO A 123 -54.52 -3.19 -7.85
N GLU A 124 -53.76 -2.09 -7.82
CA GLU A 124 -54.22 -0.74 -7.48
C GLU A 124 -54.49 0.14 -8.72
N THR A 125 -53.83 -0.16 -9.84
CA THR A 125 -53.95 0.63 -11.08
C THR A 125 -54.15 -0.30 -12.29
N PRO A 126 -55.27 -0.23 -13.01
CA PRO A 126 -55.46 -1.01 -14.24
C PRO A 126 -54.41 -0.65 -15.30
N SER A 127 -54.17 -1.58 -16.22
CA SER A 127 -53.21 -1.38 -17.32
C SER A 127 -53.68 -0.24 -18.25
N VAL A 128 -52.74 0.35 -18.98
CA VAL A 128 -53.09 1.37 -19.99
C VAL A 128 -53.95 0.76 -21.08
N THR A 129 -53.70 -0.49 -21.49
CA THR A 129 -54.54 -1.20 -22.47
C THR A 129 -55.98 -1.39 -21.98
N ASP A 130 -56.17 -1.74 -20.70
CA ASP A 130 -57.50 -1.86 -20.09
C ASP A 130 -58.22 -0.52 -20.01
N LEU A 131 -57.52 0.53 -19.58
CA LEU A 131 -58.07 1.88 -19.50
C LEU A 131 -58.48 2.41 -20.89
N LEU A 132 -57.66 2.16 -21.92
CA LEU A 132 -58.00 2.50 -23.30
C LEU A 132 -59.23 1.73 -23.80
N GLY A 133 -59.37 0.46 -23.42
CA GLY A 133 -60.56 -0.34 -23.71
C GLY A 133 -61.83 0.25 -23.08
N GLN A 134 -61.75 0.68 -21.82
CA GLN A 134 -62.86 1.33 -21.12
C GLN A 134 -63.27 2.65 -21.78
N ILE A 135 -62.29 3.47 -22.16
CA ILE A 135 -62.54 4.73 -22.87
C ILE A 135 -63.22 4.46 -24.21
N LEU A 136 -62.80 3.42 -24.94
CA LEU A 136 -63.44 3.04 -26.20
C LEU A 136 -64.91 2.65 -26.01
N ASP A 137 -65.23 1.89 -24.96
CA ASP A 137 -66.60 1.50 -24.65
C ASP A 137 -67.46 2.71 -24.27
N GLU A 138 -66.92 3.68 -23.52
CA GLU A 138 -67.60 4.95 -23.21
C GLU A 138 -67.83 5.82 -24.46
N ILE A 139 -66.87 5.91 -25.37
CA ILE A 139 -67.01 6.64 -26.65
C ILE A 139 -68.06 5.98 -27.54
N LYS A 140 -68.14 4.65 -27.57
CA LYS A 140 -69.19 3.92 -28.29
C LYS A 140 -70.57 4.21 -27.72
N GLU A 141 -70.72 4.22 -26.40
CA GLU A 141 -71.99 4.58 -25.75
C GLU A 141 -72.36 6.05 -26.02
N LEU A 142 -71.40 6.98 -25.99
CA LEU A 142 -71.63 8.37 -26.37
C LEU A 142 -72.10 8.51 -27.83
N THR A 143 -71.47 7.79 -28.76
CA THR A 143 -71.86 7.80 -30.18
C THR A 143 -73.24 7.17 -30.39
N ARG A 144 -73.62 6.17 -29.58
CA ARG A 144 -74.96 5.57 -29.56
C ARG A 144 -76.03 6.55 -29.06
N LEU A 145 -75.68 7.40 -28.09
CA LEU A 145 -76.58 8.42 -27.52
C LEU A 145 -76.65 9.69 -28.41
N ASP A 146 -75.55 10.06 -29.05
CA ASP A 146 -75.43 11.22 -29.93
C ASP A 146 -74.62 10.86 -31.18
N ALA A 147 -75.32 10.59 -32.28
CA ALA A 147 -74.72 10.20 -33.56
C ALA A 147 -73.82 11.29 -34.16
N SER A 148 -73.88 12.54 -33.69
CA SER A 148 -72.98 13.61 -34.16
C SER A 148 -71.54 13.45 -33.66
N GLN A 149 -71.29 12.58 -32.67
CA GLN A 149 -69.97 12.30 -32.11
C GLN A 149 -69.18 11.19 -32.83
N GLY A 150 -69.69 10.63 -33.93
CA GLY A 150 -69.03 9.52 -34.65
C GLY A 150 -67.60 9.81 -35.12
N SER A 151 -67.25 11.08 -35.34
CA SER A 151 -65.87 11.48 -35.67
C SER A 151 -64.86 11.24 -34.53
N LEU A 152 -65.30 11.18 -33.27
CA LEU A 152 -64.44 10.87 -32.12
C LEU A 152 -64.07 9.38 -32.07
N ASP A 153 -65.00 8.49 -32.41
CA ASP A 153 -64.76 7.05 -32.47
C ASP A 153 -63.77 6.69 -33.60
N GLU A 154 -63.94 7.26 -34.79
CA GLU A 154 -62.99 7.09 -35.90
C GLU A 154 -61.58 7.60 -35.54
N ASN A 155 -61.48 8.75 -34.87
CA ASN A 155 -60.18 9.30 -34.45
C ASN A 155 -59.49 8.42 -33.40
N PHE A 156 -60.24 7.86 -32.46
CA PHE A 156 -59.69 7.00 -31.41
C PHE A 156 -59.25 5.65 -31.95
N GLN A 157 -60.03 5.04 -32.86
CA GLN A 157 -59.65 3.79 -33.54
C GLN A 157 -58.40 3.96 -34.40
N ASN A 158 -58.27 5.06 -35.14
CA ASN A 158 -57.08 5.35 -35.94
C ASN A 158 -55.81 5.54 -35.09
N ALA A 159 -55.94 6.13 -33.89
CA ALA A 159 -54.83 6.31 -32.96
C ALA A 159 -54.39 5.00 -32.28
N PHE A 160 -55.28 4.00 -32.19
CA PHE A 160 -54.99 2.69 -31.59
C PHE A 160 -54.43 1.67 -32.60
N SER A 161 -54.70 1.84 -33.90
CA SER A 161 -54.26 0.93 -34.96
C SER A 161 -52.94 1.27 -35.64
N SER A 162 -52.30 2.42 -35.29
CA SER A 162 -50.98 2.83 -35.78
C SER A 162 -49.90 2.56 -34.74
#